data_AF-A0A1B8ZTC1-F1
#
_entry.id   AF-A0A1B8ZTC1-F1
#
_cell.length_a   1.000
_cell.length_b   1.000
_cell.length_c   1.000
_cell.angle_alpha   90.00
_cell.angle_beta   90.00
_cell.angle_gamma   90.00
#
_symmetry.space_group_name_H-M   'P 1'
#
loop_
_entity.id
_entity.type
_entity.pdbx_description
1 polymer ?
#
loop_
_entity_poly.entity_id
_entity_poly.type
_entity_poly.pdbx_seq_one_letter_code
_entity_poly.pdbx_strand_id
1 'polypeptide(L)'
;MTEFSFNTFFGLEREITEHPEMAIFGAMFLPLLLFIPAAVIGWIFRKLKFNMYIIHVLMYTLLFTFVLGTLTIFVLYFITDKNGIKLACCWLTVMVGMFIFSLINANTITKMFTDWSKIIKEKEGSK
;
A
#
# COMPACT_ATOMS: atom_id res chain seq x y z
N MET A 1 -16.15 28.64 -8.98
CA MET A 1 -15.44 27.61 -8.21
C MET A 1 -16.33 26.40 -8.20
N THR A 2 -15.96 25.34 -8.91
CA THR A 2 -16.70 24.08 -8.91
C THR A 2 -16.51 23.46 -7.53
N GLU A 3 -17.56 23.43 -6.71
CA GLU A 3 -17.56 22.65 -5.48
C GLU A 3 -17.29 21.19 -5.85
N PHE A 4 -16.16 20.68 -5.38
CA PHE A 4 -15.84 19.26 -5.50
C PHE A 4 -16.85 18.50 -4.63
N SER A 5 -17.88 17.93 -5.25
CA SER A 5 -18.86 17.09 -4.55
C SER A 5 -18.24 15.71 -4.30
N PHE A 6 -18.07 15.36 -3.03
CA PHE A 6 -17.34 14.19 -2.56
C PHE A 6 -18.24 12.95 -2.38
N ASN A 7 -19.37 12.87 -3.10
CA ASN A 7 -20.13 11.62 -3.26
C ASN A 7 -19.32 10.50 -3.98
N THR A 8 -18.01 10.71 -4.13
CA THR A 8 -17.00 9.98 -4.88
C THR A 8 -16.23 8.95 -4.02
N PHE A 9 -16.20 9.09 -2.69
CA PHE A 9 -15.55 8.10 -1.79
C PHE A 9 -16.48 6.90 -1.51
N PHE A 10 -17.08 6.33 -2.56
CA PHE A 10 -18.04 5.22 -2.47
C PHE A 10 -19.21 5.47 -1.50
N GLY A 11 -19.58 6.74 -1.26
CA GLY A 11 -20.64 7.12 -0.31
C GLY A 11 -20.21 7.24 1.17
N LEU A 12 -18.92 7.10 1.49
CA LEU A 12 -18.38 7.15 2.86
C LEU A 12 -17.95 8.57 3.30
N GLU A 13 -18.25 9.60 2.51
CA GLU A 13 -17.78 10.96 2.75
C GLU A 13 -18.21 11.48 4.13
N ARG A 14 -19.48 11.26 4.46
CA ARG A 14 -20.06 11.72 5.71
C ARG A 14 -19.37 11.05 6.89
N GLU A 15 -19.22 9.73 6.84
CA GLU A 15 -18.57 8.96 7.89
C GLU A 15 -17.08 9.32 8.04
N ILE A 16 -16.34 9.53 6.95
CA ILE A 16 -14.92 9.95 7.00
C ILE A 16 -14.77 11.39 7.54
N THR A 17 -15.77 12.23 7.30
CA THR A 17 -15.79 13.61 7.83
C THR A 17 -16.14 13.63 9.32
N GLU A 18 -17.11 12.83 9.73
CA GLU A 18 -17.50 12.66 11.14
C GLU A 18 -16.40 11.95 11.96
N HIS A 19 -15.66 11.03 11.33
CA HIS A 19 -14.61 10.22 11.96
C HIS A 19 -13.31 10.22 11.13
N PRO A 20 -12.52 11.31 11.17
CA PRO A 20 -11.30 11.42 10.38
C PRO A 20 -10.21 10.41 10.76
N GLU A 21 -10.25 9.85 11.98
CA GLU A 21 -9.41 8.73 12.42
C GLU A 21 -9.57 7.49 11.53
N MET A 22 -10.71 7.33 10.84
CA MET A 22 -10.90 6.26 9.86
C MET A 22 -9.90 6.34 8.70
N ALA A 23 -9.34 7.51 8.39
CA ALA A 23 -8.27 7.63 7.40
C ALA A 23 -6.99 6.92 7.84
N ILE A 24 -6.65 6.97 9.15
CA ILE A 24 -5.48 6.26 9.70
C ILE A 24 -5.73 4.75 9.66
N PHE A 25 -6.89 4.31 10.14
CA PHE A 25 -7.25 2.90 10.13
C PHE A 25 -7.34 2.33 8.71
N GLY A 26 -7.90 3.10 7.77
CA GLY A 26 -7.92 2.76 6.36
C GLY A 26 -6.51 2.63 5.80
N ALA A 27 -5.62 3.58 6.09
CA ALA A 27 -4.24 3.55 5.63
C ALA A 27 -3.47 2.31 6.12
N MET A 28 -3.75 1.85 7.34
CA MET A 28 -3.15 0.66 7.93
C MET A 28 -3.76 -0.64 7.42
N PHE A 29 -5.08 -0.78 7.48
CA PHE A 29 -5.75 -2.05 7.29
C PHE A 29 -6.07 -2.36 5.83
N LEU A 30 -6.31 -1.34 4.99
CA LEU A 30 -6.68 -1.58 3.60
C LEU A 30 -5.56 -2.29 2.82
N PRO A 31 -4.27 -1.89 2.91
CA PRO A 31 -3.19 -2.65 2.29
C PRO A 31 -3.08 -4.09 2.79
N LEU A 32 -3.21 -4.30 4.10
CA LEU A 32 -3.14 -5.62 4.74
C LEU A 32 -4.29 -6.53 4.30
N LEU A 33 -5.50 -5.97 4.18
CA LEU A 33 -6.65 -6.70 3.69
C LEU A 33 -6.47 -7.08 2.22
N LEU A 34 -5.95 -6.18 1.39
CA LEU A 34 -5.69 -6.42 -0.04
C LEU A 34 -4.52 -7.39 -0.29
N PHE A 35 -3.62 -7.58 0.68
CA PHE A 35 -2.57 -8.60 0.59
C PHE A 35 -3.14 -10.01 0.47
N ILE A 36 -4.27 -10.29 1.12
CA ILE A 36 -4.90 -11.62 1.11
C ILE A 36 -5.34 -12.03 -0.31
N PRO A 37 -6.21 -11.27 -1.03
CA PRO A 37 -6.58 -11.61 -2.39
C PRO A 37 -5.38 -11.55 -3.35
N ALA A 38 -4.44 -10.61 -3.18
CA ALA A 38 -3.23 -10.56 -4.01
C ALA A 38 -2.39 -11.84 -3.88
N ALA A 39 -2.25 -12.38 -2.67
CA ALA A 39 -1.55 -13.64 -2.42
C ALA A 39 -2.29 -14.84 -3.04
N VAL A 40 -3.62 -14.89 -2.96
CA VAL A 40 -4.45 -15.93 -3.59
C VAL A 40 -4.30 -15.89 -5.11
N ILE A 41 -4.42 -14.71 -5.73
CA ILE A 41 -4.21 -14.52 -7.17
C ILE A 41 -2.78 -14.92 -7.56
N GLY A 42 -1.79 -14.54 -6.76
CA GLY A 42 -0.40 -14.94 -6.95
C GLY A 42 -0.21 -16.46 -6.91
N TRP A 43 -0.92 -17.16 -6.02
CA TRP A 43 -0.91 -18.62 -5.99
C TRP A 43 -1.51 -19.24 -7.26
N ILE A 44 -2.63 -18.70 -7.76
CA ILE A 44 -3.25 -19.11 -9.02
C ILE A 44 -2.28 -18.89 -10.20
N PHE A 45 -1.64 -17.73 -10.29
CA PHE A 45 -0.67 -17.43 -11.35
C PHE A 45 0.51 -18.39 -11.35
N ARG A 46 1.03 -18.76 -10.17
CA ARG A 46 2.06 -19.80 -10.07
C ARG A 46 1.59 -21.15 -10.60
N LYS A 47 0.35 -21.56 -10.30
CA LYS A 47 -0.22 -22.83 -10.78
C LYS A 47 -0.41 -22.84 -12.30
N LEU A 48 -0.79 -21.70 -12.88
CA LEU A 48 -0.98 -21.53 -14.32
C LEU A 48 0.32 -21.19 -15.08
N LYS A 49 1.46 -21.07 -14.38
CA LYS A 49 2.76 -20.64 -14.93
C LYS A 49 2.70 -19.28 -15.66
N PHE A 50 1.83 -18.38 -15.20
CA PHE A 50 1.78 -17.02 -15.71
C PHE A 50 2.93 -16.16 -15.18
N ASN A 51 3.19 -15.04 -15.85
CA ASN A 51 4.22 -14.11 -15.44
C ASN A 51 3.90 -13.49 -14.08
N MET A 52 4.77 -13.73 -13.09
CA MET A 52 4.62 -13.25 -11.72
C MET A 52 4.95 -11.76 -11.54
N TYR A 53 5.47 -11.09 -12.58
CA TYR A 53 5.89 -9.69 -12.51
C TYR A 53 4.81 -8.78 -11.94
N ILE A 54 3.58 -8.85 -12.47
CA ILE A 54 2.49 -7.98 -12.02
C ILE A 54 2.08 -8.27 -10.56
N ILE A 55 2.19 -9.53 -10.12
CA ILE A 55 1.92 -9.90 -8.73
C ILE A 55 3.00 -9.33 -7.81
N HIS A 56 4.27 -9.41 -8.19
CA HIS A 56 5.34 -8.78 -7.42
C HIS A 56 5.13 -7.26 -7.32
N VAL A 57 4.79 -6.59 -8.43
CA VAL A 57 4.46 -5.15 -8.43
C VAL A 57 3.33 -4.85 -7.44
N LEU A 58 2.23 -5.61 -7.48
CA LEU A 58 1.09 -5.41 -6.57
C LEU A 58 1.50 -5.64 -5.11
N MET A 59 2.24 -6.71 -4.82
CA MET A 59 2.69 -7.03 -3.46
C MET A 59 3.64 -5.95 -2.90
N TYR A 60 4.57 -5.43 -3.72
CA TYR A 60 5.46 -4.34 -3.31
C TYR A 60 4.71 -3.03 -3.13
N THR A 61 3.73 -2.75 -4.00
CA THR A 61 2.86 -1.57 -3.86
C THR A 61 2.15 -1.62 -2.51
N LEU A 62 1.50 -2.75 -2.19
CA LEU A 62 0.81 -2.92 -0.91
C LEU A 62 1.77 -2.83 0.28
N LEU A 63 2.98 -3.39 0.17
CA LEU A 63 3.99 -3.32 1.23
C LEU A 63 4.42 -1.88 1.50
N PHE A 64 4.80 -1.14 0.46
CA PHE A 64 5.28 0.22 0.61
C PHE A 64 4.15 1.19 0.95
N THR A 65 2.94 1.00 0.42
CA THR A 65 1.76 1.78 0.82
C THR A 65 1.37 1.49 2.26
N PHE A 66 1.51 0.26 2.76
CA PHE A 66 1.32 -0.03 4.17
C PHE A 66 2.30 0.78 5.03
N VAL A 67 3.60 0.73 4.72
CA VAL A 67 4.63 1.40 5.53
C VAL A 67 4.56 2.92 5.38
N LEU A 68 4.74 3.41 4.16
CA LEU A 68 4.85 4.84 3.86
C LEU A 68 3.48 5.53 3.90
N GLY A 69 2.43 4.89 3.40
CA GLY A 69 1.07 5.44 3.44
C GLY A 69 0.57 5.58 4.88
N THR A 70 0.71 4.55 5.72
CA THR A 70 0.38 4.66 7.15
C THR A 70 1.16 5.77 7.81
N LEU A 71 2.50 5.79 7.66
CA LEU A 71 3.33 6.80 8.30
C LEU A 71 2.95 8.22 7.86
N THR A 72 2.71 8.40 6.56
CA THR A 72 2.33 9.70 5.97
C THR A 72 1.01 10.19 6.55
N ILE A 73 -0.02 9.34 6.59
CA ILE A 73 -1.33 9.72 7.12
C ILE A 73 -1.30 9.91 8.62
N PHE A 74 -0.57 9.08 9.35
CA PHE A 74 -0.37 9.24 10.78
C PHE A 74 0.25 10.61 11.09
N VAL A 75 1.34 10.98 10.43
CA VAL A 75 1.98 12.30 10.62
C VAL A 75 1.04 13.43 10.23
N LEU A 76 0.44 13.36 9.03
CA LEU A 76 -0.46 14.41 8.53
C LEU A 76 -1.66 14.62 9.45
N TYR A 77 -2.25 13.55 9.97
CA TYR A 77 -3.38 13.66 10.91
C TYR A 77 -3.04 14.50 12.14
N PHE A 78 -1.80 14.43 12.67
CA PHE A 78 -1.41 15.21 13.84
C PHE A 78 -1.01 16.65 13.54
N ILE A 79 -0.59 16.97 12.31
CA ILE A 79 -0.09 18.31 11.96
C ILE A 79 -1.08 19.15 11.16
N THR A 80 -2.13 18.57 10.58
CA THR A 80 -3.14 19.26 9.77
C THR A 80 -4.47 19.43 10.50
N ASP A 81 -5.46 19.98 9.79
CA ASP A 81 -6.84 20.21 10.22
C ASP A 81 -7.66 18.92 10.45
N LYS A 82 -7.02 17.74 10.46
CA LYS A 82 -7.66 16.43 10.60
C LYS A 82 -8.80 16.20 9.62
N ASN A 83 -8.76 16.83 8.45
CA ASN A 83 -9.77 16.61 7.43
C ASN A 83 -9.58 15.21 6.80
N GLY A 84 -10.44 14.26 7.19
CA GLY A 84 -10.36 12.85 6.78
C GLY A 84 -10.36 12.65 5.27
N ILE A 85 -11.10 13.48 4.53
CA ILE A 85 -11.18 13.43 3.07
C ILE A 85 -9.83 13.83 2.44
N LYS A 86 -9.22 14.93 2.90
CA LYS A 86 -7.89 15.35 2.42
C LYS A 86 -6.84 14.29 2.72
N LEU A 87 -6.91 13.69 3.90
CA LEU A 87 -6.03 12.59 4.30
C LEU A 87 -6.21 11.37 3.40
N ALA A 88 -7.43 10.97 3.10
CA ALA A 88 -7.70 9.85 2.20
C ALA A 88 -7.19 10.11 0.76
N CYS A 89 -7.35 11.34 0.24
CA CYS A 89 -6.77 11.75 -1.04
C CYS A 89 -5.23 11.73 -1.03
N CYS A 90 -4.61 12.16 0.07
CA CYS A 90 -3.17 12.08 0.25
C CYS A 90 -2.70 10.62 0.23
N TRP A 91 -3.42 9.75 0.93
CA TRP A 91 -3.12 8.33 0.98
C TRP A 91 -3.21 7.68 -0.41
N LEU A 92 -4.25 8.00 -1.18
CA LEU A 92 -4.40 7.54 -2.56
C LEU A 92 -3.23 8.01 -3.45
N THR A 93 -2.77 9.26 -3.24
CA THR A 93 -1.60 9.79 -3.96
C THR A 93 -0.33 8.99 -3.62
N VAL A 94 -0.12 8.65 -2.35
CA VAL A 94 0.99 7.77 -1.93
C VAL A 94 0.85 6.39 -2.55
N MET A 95 -0.35 5.81 -2.56
CA MET A 95 -0.61 4.50 -3.18
C MET A 95 -0.26 4.50 -4.67
N VAL A 96 -0.69 5.51 -5.42
CA VAL A 96 -0.36 5.65 -6.86
C VAL A 96 1.15 5.84 -7.05
N GLY A 97 1.80 6.66 -6.22
CA GLY A 97 3.25 6.84 -6.25
C GLY A 97 4.01 5.53 -6.02
N MET A 98 3.59 4.75 -5.02
CA MET A 98 4.19 3.44 -4.72
C MET A 98 3.91 2.40 -5.80
N PHE A 99 2.76 2.48 -6.48
CA PHE A 99 2.45 1.64 -7.63
C PHE A 99 3.40 1.91 -8.79
N ILE A 100 3.59 3.18 -9.16
CA ILE A 100 4.54 3.57 -10.23
C ILE A 100 5.98 3.20 -9.84
N PHE A 101 6.38 3.48 -8.60
CA PHE A 101 7.71 3.11 -8.09
C PHE A 101 7.94 1.60 -8.20
N SER A 102 6.97 0.79 -7.79
CA SER A 102 7.03 -0.66 -7.86
C SER A 102 7.02 -1.17 -9.30
N LEU A 103 6.25 -0.54 -10.19
CA LEU A 103 6.22 -0.87 -11.62
C LEU A 103 7.57 -0.68 -12.30
N ILE A 104 8.32 0.36 -11.94
CA ILE A 104 9.62 0.66 -12.54
C ILE A 104 10.72 -0.22 -11.92
N ASN A 105 10.61 -0.51 -10.62
CA ASN A 105 11.71 -1.08 -9.83
C ASN A 105 11.48 -2.53 -9.36
N ALA A 106 10.41 -3.21 -9.76
CA ALA A 106 10.04 -4.53 -9.25
C ALA A 106 11.19 -5.55 -9.32
N ASN A 107 11.96 -5.58 -10.40
CA ASN A 107 13.09 -6.50 -10.56
C ASN A 107 14.21 -6.19 -9.55
N THR A 108 14.55 -4.92 -9.37
CA THR A 108 15.55 -4.45 -8.40
C THR A 108 15.12 -4.80 -6.98
N ILE A 109 13.87 -4.51 -6.62
CA ILE A 109 13.31 -4.80 -5.31
C ILE A 109 13.33 -6.31 -5.03
N THR A 110 12.92 -7.13 -5.99
CA THR A 110 12.95 -8.60 -5.88
C THR A 110 14.37 -9.11 -5.64
N LYS A 111 15.35 -8.55 -6.36
CA LYS A 111 16.76 -8.89 -6.19
C LYS A 111 17.25 -8.53 -4.78
N MET A 112 16.93 -7.32 -4.30
CA MET A 112 17.28 -6.88 -2.94
C MET A 112 16.74 -7.83 -1.86
N PHE A 113 15.47 -8.20 -1.93
CA PHE A 113 14.88 -9.16 -0.96
C PHE A 113 15.55 -10.53 -1.03
N THR A 114 15.87 -11.00 -2.24
CA THR A 114 16.53 -12.29 -2.45
C THR A 114 17.95 -12.28 -1.87
N ASP A 115 18.71 -11.23 -2.14
CA ASP A 115 20.09 -11.10 -1.67
C ASP A 115 20.14 -10.90 -0.15
N TRP A 116 19.21 -10.12 0.41
CA TRP A 116 19.07 -9.99 1.87
C TRP A 116 18.74 -11.32 2.54
N SER A 117 17.84 -12.12 1.95
CA SER A 117 17.53 -13.47 2.45
C SER A 117 18.74 -14.40 2.43
N LYS A 118 19.60 -14.33 1.40
CA LYS A 118 20.85 -15.11 1.36
C LYS A 118 21.80 -14.72 2.47
N ILE A 119 22.02 -13.42 2.69
CA ILE A 119 22.90 -12.90 3.75
C ILE A 119 22.43 -13.38 5.13
N ILE A 120 21.11 -13.39 5.39
CA ILE A 120 20.55 -13.88 6.64
C ILE A 120 20.87 -15.37 6.82
N LYS A 121 20.65 -16.20 5.78
CA LYS A 121 20.93 -17.64 5.82
C LYS A 121 22.42 -17.95 6.02
N GLU A 122 23.30 -17.21 5.37
CA GLU A 122 24.76 -17.37 5.53
C GLU A 122 25.21 -17.04 6.96
N LYS A 123 24.60 -16.04 7.60
CA LYS A 123 24.86 -15.72 9.00
C LYS A 123 24.34 -16.78 9.97
N GLU A 124 23.22 -17.43 9.65
CA GLU A 124 22.64 -18.49 10.47
C GLU A 124 23.39 -19.82 10.33
N GLY A 125 23.88 -20.17 9.13
CA GLY A 125 24.67 -21.38 8.89
C GLY A 125 26.15 -21.29 9.26
N SER A 126 26.62 -20.12 9.71
CA SER A 126 27.99 -19.87 10.19
C SER A 126 28.08 -19.89 11.73
N LYS A 127 27.02 -20.33 12.41
CA LYS A 127 26.99 -20.68 13.84
C LYS A 127 26.92 -22.19 13.99
#